data_AF-A0A6A4SSK3-F1
#
_entry.id   AF-A0A6A4SSK3-F1
#
_cell.length_a   1.000
_cell.length_b   1.000
_cell.length_c   1.000
_cell.angle_alpha   90.00
_cell.angle_beta   90.00
_cell.angle_gamma   90.00
#
_symmetry.space_group_name_H-M   'P 1'
#
loop_
_entity.id
_entity.type
_entity.pdbx_description
1 polymer ?
#
loop_
_entity_poly.entity_id
_entity_poly.type
_entity_poly.pdbx_seq_one_letter_code
_entity_poly.pdbx_strand_id
1 'polypeptide(L)'
;MENSDLWYNCRFDNFTGTWLCASSKETEWIQAVQVLMVLSVVFSSVSFLVFLGQLFTMSKGGLFYFTGLCQVFAGLMAFSAALIYTLHNKEILPSSKELTSGHFGYCFILAWIYYASEEYGLDSTVTCDGYFFMADVFAKQGKMSITRSLYSAVAHTWHCHLTELLHTHVQFFQNPDELLEPSYDKGRRAEGDEMLRTMLEFEQDNSRKEPAQIALVAHCLAMLWFLEGDNLKALGFGGTALQASQLIPNRDLTEAIRGLLQLVQSLQTGPPPGSG
;
A
#
# COMPACT_ATOMS: atom_id res chain seq x y z
N MET A 1 -17.05 18.41 -7.46
CA MET A 1 -15.78 17.74 -7.83
C MET A 1 -14.67 18.76 -7.69
N GLU A 2 -13.57 18.34 -7.08
CA GLU A 2 -12.39 19.17 -6.86
C GLU A 2 -11.18 18.36 -7.31
N ASN A 3 -10.42 18.92 -8.24
CA ASN A 3 -9.21 18.33 -8.78
C ASN A 3 -8.06 19.29 -8.46
N SER A 4 -7.09 18.80 -7.70
CA SER A 4 -5.96 19.59 -7.24
C SER A 4 -4.68 18.98 -7.79
N ASP A 5 -4.00 19.72 -8.65
CA ASP A 5 -2.67 19.41 -9.17
C ASP A 5 -1.61 20.21 -8.40
N LEU A 6 -0.34 19.89 -8.67
CA LEU A 6 0.79 20.53 -7.99
C LEU A 6 0.83 22.07 -8.15
N TRP A 7 0.24 22.61 -9.22
CA TRP A 7 0.28 24.03 -9.58
C TRP A 7 -1.09 24.72 -9.52
N TYR A 8 -2.18 23.96 -9.69
CA TYR A 8 -3.52 24.52 -9.82
C TYR A 8 -4.54 23.69 -9.04
N ASN A 9 -5.46 24.38 -8.37
CA ASN A 9 -6.63 23.79 -7.76
C ASN A 9 -7.86 24.19 -8.58
N CYS A 10 -8.50 23.19 -9.19
CA CYS A 10 -9.66 23.37 -10.04
C CYS A 10 -10.91 22.82 -9.33
N ARG A 11 -11.88 23.71 -9.10
CA ARG A 11 -13.17 23.36 -8.51
C ARG A 11 -14.25 23.48 -9.57
N PHE A 12 -15.07 22.44 -9.71
CA PHE A 12 -16.23 22.51 -10.58
C PHE A 12 -17.36 23.26 -9.88
N ASP A 13 -17.79 24.38 -10.45
CA ASP A 13 -18.93 25.14 -9.95
C ASP A 13 -20.22 24.62 -10.61
N ASN A 14 -21.04 23.95 -9.79
CA ASN A 14 -22.33 23.40 -10.21
C ASN A 14 -23.35 24.49 -10.61
N PHE A 15 -23.16 25.75 -10.20
CA PHE A 15 -24.08 26.83 -10.52
C PHE A 15 -23.83 27.41 -11.91
N THR A 16 -22.56 27.64 -12.26
CA THR A 16 -22.16 28.18 -13.57
C THR A 16 -21.91 27.08 -14.61
N GLY A 17 -21.74 25.83 -14.19
CA GLY A 17 -21.32 24.74 -15.06
C GLY A 17 -19.88 24.88 -15.57
N THR A 18 -19.06 25.68 -14.90
CA THR A 18 -17.67 25.97 -15.30
C THR A 18 -16.65 25.48 -14.27
N TRP A 19 -15.43 25.22 -14.73
CA TRP A 19 -14.29 24.91 -13.87
C TRP A 19 -13.61 26.21 -13.44
N LEU A 20 -13.57 26.44 -12.12
CA LEU A 20 -12.86 27.55 -11.51
C LEU A 20 -11.49 27.05 -11.06
N CYS A 21 -10.45 27.42 -11.78
CA CYS A 21 -9.08 27.07 -11.44
C CYS A 21 -8.35 28.26 -10.82
N ALA A 22 -7.73 28.03 -9.67
CA ALA A 22 -6.86 28.99 -9.00
C ALA A 22 -5.46 28.38 -8.83
N SER A 23 -4.43 29.23 -8.72
CA SER A 23 -3.10 28.76 -8.35
C SER A 23 -3.15 28.04 -7.00
N SER A 24 -2.43 26.93 -6.88
CA SER A 24 -2.36 26.22 -5.60
C SER A 24 -1.73 27.11 -4.54
N LYS A 25 -2.23 26.99 -3.30
CA LYS A 25 -1.72 27.77 -2.17
C LYS A 25 -0.31 27.27 -1.86
N GLU A 26 0.68 28.17 -1.93
CA GLU A 26 2.07 27.83 -1.62
C GLU A 26 2.22 27.48 -0.14
N THR A 27 2.24 26.18 0.15
CA THR A 27 2.73 25.64 1.43
C THR A 27 4.19 25.23 1.25
N GLU A 28 4.99 25.27 2.33
CA GLU A 28 6.42 24.98 2.27
C GLU A 28 6.72 23.58 1.67
N TRP A 29 5.86 22.60 1.95
CA TRP A 29 6.01 21.24 1.41
C TRP A 29 5.59 21.12 -0.07
N ILE A 30 4.55 21.82 -0.53
CA ILE A 30 4.17 21.84 -1.97
C ILE A 30 5.31 22.45 -2.79
N GLN A 31 5.91 23.54 -2.30
CA GLN A 31 7.03 24.18 -2.95
C GLN A 31 8.25 23.25 -3.04
N ALA A 32 8.54 22.47 -1.98
CA ALA A 32 9.60 21.47 -2.02
C ALA A 32 9.35 20.40 -3.11
N VAL A 33 8.11 19.90 -3.21
CA VAL A 33 7.72 18.92 -4.25
C VAL A 33 7.85 19.51 -5.65
N GLN A 34 7.42 20.75 -5.86
CA GLN A 34 7.58 21.48 -7.14
C GLN A 34 9.05 21.56 -7.57
N VAL A 35 9.92 22.00 -6.66
CA VAL A 35 11.36 22.14 -6.95
C VAL A 35 12.00 20.79 -7.28
N LEU A 36 11.70 19.75 -6.50
CA LEU A 36 12.25 18.41 -6.73
C LEU A 36 11.80 17.81 -8.08
N MET A 37 10.53 17.99 -8.46
CA MET A 37 10.00 17.55 -9.75
C MET A 37 10.67 18.27 -10.93
N VAL A 38 10.85 19.59 -10.84
CA VAL A 38 11.55 20.37 -11.88
C VAL A 38 13.01 19.94 -11.98
N LEU A 39 13.71 19.77 -10.87
CA LEU A 39 15.10 19.31 -10.84
C LEU A 39 15.25 17.92 -11.47
N SER A 40 14.32 17.00 -11.18
CA SER A 40 14.32 15.66 -11.79
C SER A 40 14.25 15.73 -13.32
N VAL A 41 13.34 16.55 -13.87
CA VAL A 41 13.21 16.74 -15.32
C VAL A 41 14.48 17.34 -15.94
N VAL A 42 15.11 18.30 -15.27
CA VAL A 42 16.36 18.92 -15.74
C VAL A 42 17.49 17.89 -15.79
N PHE A 43 17.70 17.10 -14.73
CA PHE A 43 18.74 16.06 -14.70
C PHE A 43 18.48 14.96 -15.73
N SER A 44 17.22 14.54 -15.91
CA SER A 44 16.81 13.58 -16.93
C SER A 44 17.07 14.12 -18.36
N SER A 45 16.78 15.39 -18.60
CA SER A 45 17.02 16.04 -19.89
C SER A 45 18.50 16.14 -20.21
N VAL A 46 19.34 16.53 -19.23
CA VAL A 46 20.80 16.57 -19.39
C VAL A 46 21.36 15.17 -19.64
N SER A 47 20.91 14.16 -18.88
CA SER A 47 21.27 12.75 -19.07
C SER A 47 20.95 12.28 -20.50
N PHE A 48 19.76 12.59 -21.00
CA PHE A 48 19.33 12.24 -22.35
C PHE A 48 20.20 12.91 -23.44
N LEU A 49 20.50 14.21 -23.31
CA LEU A 49 21.36 14.91 -24.28
C LEU A 49 22.79 14.36 -24.29
N VAL A 50 23.35 14.07 -23.12
CA VAL A 50 24.68 13.44 -23.04
C VAL A 50 24.66 12.03 -23.60
N PHE A 51 23.59 11.26 -23.34
CA PHE A 51 23.41 9.93 -23.91
C PHE A 51 23.36 9.96 -25.44
N LEU A 52 22.59 10.89 -26.02
CA LEU A 52 22.56 11.09 -27.47
C LEU A 52 23.95 11.46 -28.01
N GLY A 53 24.65 12.39 -27.36
CA GLY A 53 26.03 12.74 -27.75
C GLY A 53 26.97 11.54 -27.69
N GLN A 54 26.88 10.72 -26.66
CA GLN A 54 27.68 9.50 -26.49
C GLN A 54 27.33 8.43 -27.53
N LEU A 55 26.06 8.31 -27.93
CA LEU A 55 25.61 7.37 -28.96
C LEU A 55 26.25 7.64 -30.33
N PHE A 56 26.45 8.91 -30.68
CA PHE A 56 27.04 9.30 -31.97
C PHE A 56 28.56 9.45 -31.94
N THR A 57 29.16 9.68 -30.77
CA THR A 57 30.58 10.02 -30.66
C THR A 57 31.47 8.85 -30.21
N MET A 58 30.92 7.84 -29.53
CA MET A 58 31.73 6.76 -28.94
C MET A 58 31.91 5.56 -29.87
N SER A 59 33.14 5.02 -29.91
CA SER A 59 33.40 3.69 -30.48
C SER A 59 32.75 2.60 -29.64
N LYS A 60 32.29 1.51 -30.27
CA LYS A 60 31.64 0.36 -29.61
C LYS A 60 32.34 -0.05 -28.31
N GLY A 61 31.62 0.00 -27.18
CA GLY A 61 32.08 -0.54 -25.89
C GLY A 61 32.27 0.46 -24.75
N GLY A 62 32.01 1.76 -24.93
CA GLY A 62 32.05 2.74 -23.84
C GLY A 62 30.88 2.60 -22.86
N LEU A 63 31.16 2.64 -21.55
CA LEU A 63 30.14 2.60 -20.50
C LEU A 63 29.67 4.03 -20.14
N PHE A 64 28.36 4.23 -20.04
CA PHE A 64 27.73 5.53 -19.89
C PHE A 64 27.64 6.00 -18.41
N TYR A 65 28.78 6.22 -17.77
CA TYR A 65 28.82 6.55 -16.33
C TYR A 65 28.13 7.88 -15.98
N PHE A 66 28.37 8.93 -16.79
CA PHE A 66 27.83 10.26 -16.50
C PHE A 66 26.31 10.31 -16.67
N THR A 67 25.77 9.70 -17.73
CA THR A 67 24.32 9.64 -17.95
C THR A 67 23.66 8.81 -16.86
N GLY A 68 24.26 7.66 -16.48
CA GLY A 68 23.78 6.84 -15.39
C GLY A 68 23.71 7.60 -14.08
N LEU A 69 24.76 8.34 -13.72
CA LEU A 69 24.79 9.15 -12.50
C LEU A 69 23.72 10.25 -12.49
N CYS A 70 23.57 10.99 -13.58
CA CYS A 70 22.51 11.99 -13.70
C CYS A 70 21.11 11.36 -13.64
N GLN A 71 20.93 10.17 -14.23
CA GLN A 71 19.66 9.45 -14.18
C GLN A 71 19.32 8.99 -12.76
N VAL A 72 20.30 8.51 -11.99
CA VAL A 72 20.13 8.16 -10.58
C VAL A 72 19.70 9.38 -9.78
N PHE A 73 20.35 10.53 -9.95
CA PHE A 73 19.92 11.77 -9.29
C PHE A 73 18.51 12.21 -9.70
N ALA A 74 18.16 12.11 -10.98
CA ALA A 74 16.81 12.40 -11.45
C ALA A 74 15.77 11.50 -10.76
N GLY A 75 16.08 10.21 -10.64
CA GLY A 75 15.25 9.23 -9.94
C GLY A 75 15.07 9.55 -8.46
N LEU A 76 16.18 9.80 -7.74
CA LEU A 76 16.14 10.15 -6.32
C LEU A 76 15.31 11.41 -6.04
N MET A 77 15.41 12.43 -6.90
CA MET A 77 14.62 13.66 -6.75
C MET A 77 13.13 13.41 -6.98
N ALA A 78 12.75 12.63 -8.01
CA ALA A 78 11.36 12.28 -8.28
C ALA A 78 10.76 11.39 -7.17
N PHE A 79 11.53 10.42 -6.68
CA PHE A 79 11.12 9.58 -5.56
C PHE A 79 10.94 10.39 -4.28
N SER A 80 11.89 11.28 -3.95
CA SER A 80 11.79 12.17 -2.79
C SER A 80 10.57 13.09 -2.89
N ALA A 81 10.28 13.61 -4.09
CA ALA A 81 9.09 14.42 -4.34
C ALA A 81 7.80 13.62 -4.10
N ALA A 82 7.74 12.38 -4.61
CA ALA A 82 6.61 11.49 -4.38
C ALA A 82 6.46 11.15 -2.90
N LEU A 83 7.55 10.84 -2.20
CA LEU A 83 7.54 10.52 -0.78
C LEU A 83 7.03 11.70 0.06
N ILE A 84 7.54 12.92 -0.18
CA ILE A 84 7.08 14.12 0.53
C ILE A 84 5.59 14.37 0.27
N TYR A 85 5.15 14.24 -0.98
CA TYR A 85 3.73 14.37 -1.34
C TYR A 85 2.85 13.34 -0.63
N THR A 86 3.34 12.11 -0.45
CA THR A 86 2.66 11.03 0.27
C THR A 86 2.60 11.29 1.78
N LEU A 87 3.73 11.67 2.39
CA LEU A 87 3.82 11.89 3.83
C LEU A 87 2.95 13.06 4.28
N HIS A 88 2.80 14.08 3.43
CA HIS A 88 1.90 15.20 3.66
C HIS A 88 0.43 14.95 3.30
N ASN A 89 0.06 13.73 2.90
CA ASN A 89 -1.34 13.36 2.63
C ASN A 89 -2.27 13.65 3.82
N LYS A 90 -1.77 13.52 5.06
CA LYS A 90 -2.54 13.85 6.29
C LYS A 90 -2.79 15.35 6.49
N GLU A 91 -1.99 16.25 5.91
CA GLU A 91 -2.29 17.69 5.91
C GLU A 91 -3.25 18.09 4.79
N ILE A 92 -3.24 17.36 3.68
CA ILE A 92 -4.21 17.52 2.58
C ILE A 92 -5.60 17.05 3.01
N LEU A 93 -5.66 16.02 3.85
CA LEU A 93 -6.88 15.41 4.38
C LEU A 93 -6.96 15.64 5.91
N PRO A 94 -7.46 16.81 6.37
CA PRO A 94 -7.69 17.01 7.78
C PRO A 94 -8.70 15.96 8.28
N SER A 95 -8.24 15.20 9.26
CA SER A 95 -8.99 14.24 10.08
C SER A 95 -10.48 14.56 10.18
N SER A 96 -11.32 13.54 9.91
CA SER A 96 -12.72 13.38 10.35
C SER A 96 -13.91 13.67 9.41
N LYS A 97 -13.74 13.94 8.11
CA LYS A 97 -14.89 13.85 7.17
C LYS A 97 -14.49 13.35 5.79
N GLU A 98 -14.94 12.13 5.50
CA GLU A 98 -14.89 11.46 4.20
C GLU A 98 -13.50 11.06 3.70
N LEU A 99 -13.09 9.88 4.17
CA LEU A 99 -12.11 8.99 3.55
C LEU A 99 -12.42 8.63 2.07
N THR A 100 -13.43 9.24 1.44
CA THR A 100 -14.04 8.79 0.19
C THR A 100 -13.83 9.71 -1.02
N SER A 101 -13.24 10.92 -0.88
CA SER A 101 -13.24 11.90 -1.99
C SER A 101 -11.91 12.48 -2.48
N GLY A 102 -10.76 12.26 -1.81
CA GLY A 102 -9.44 12.69 -2.31
C GLY A 102 -8.63 11.49 -2.83
N HIS A 103 -8.14 11.54 -4.07
CA HIS A 103 -7.35 10.45 -4.67
C HIS A 103 -6.04 11.00 -5.22
N PHE A 104 -4.97 10.24 -5.09
CA PHE A 104 -3.75 10.52 -5.81
C PHE A 104 -3.97 10.41 -7.32
N GLY A 105 -3.38 11.33 -8.09
CA GLY A 105 -3.41 11.25 -9.55
C GLY A 105 -2.70 9.99 -10.06
N TYR A 106 -3.16 9.44 -11.19
CA TYR A 106 -2.59 8.22 -11.78
C TYR A 106 -1.07 8.32 -12.04
N CYS A 107 -0.58 9.51 -12.43
CA CYS A 107 0.84 9.76 -12.64
C CYS A 107 1.67 9.56 -11.36
N PHE A 108 1.13 9.98 -10.22
CA PHE A 108 1.78 9.79 -8.93
C PHE A 108 1.83 8.31 -8.56
N ILE A 109 0.72 7.59 -8.72
CA ILE A 109 0.63 6.16 -8.37
C ILE A 109 1.61 5.33 -9.21
N LEU A 110 1.73 5.64 -10.51
CA LEU A 110 2.70 5.00 -11.38
C LEU A 110 4.15 5.28 -10.96
N ALA A 111 4.46 6.54 -10.62
CA ALA A 111 5.79 6.90 -10.14
C ALA A 111 6.13 6.14 -8.86
N TRP A 112 5.19 6.07 -7.90
CA TRP A 112 5.35 5.29 -6.68
C TRP A 112 5.64 3.81 -6.97
N ILE A 113 4.80 3.15 -7.77
CA ILE A 113 4.99 1.73 -8.11
C ILE A 113 6.34 1.52 -8.79
N TYR A 114 6.73 2.38 -9.73
CA TYR A 114 8.02 2.27 -10.43
C TYR A 114 9.19 2.30 -9.45
N TYR A 115 9.28 3.32 -8.61
CA TYR A 115 10.40 3.46 -7.68
C TYR A 115 10.36 2.43 -6.54
N ALA A 116 9.18 2.16 -5.97
CA ALA A 116 9.03 1.17 -4.91
C ALA A 116 9.37 -0.24 -5.39
N SER A 117 9.00 -0.60 -6.63
CA SER A 117 9.35 -1.89 -7.20
C SER A 117 10.85 -2.04 -7.46
N GLU A 118 11.53 -0.94 -7.83
CA GLU A 118 12.98 -0.93 -8.07
C GLU A 118 13.78 -1.08 -6.76
N GLU A 119 13.34 -0.42 -5.68
CA GLU A 119 14.04 -0.42 -4.39
C GLU A 119 13.67 -1.62 -3.50
N TYR A 120 12.37 -1.90 -3.33
CA TYR A 120 11.86 -2.87 -2.38
C TYR A 120 11.40 -4.18 -3.04
N GLY A 121 11.30 -4.21 -4.37
CA GLY A 121 10.75 -5.33 -5.12
C GLY A 121 9.22 -5.27 -5.27
N LEU A 122 8.69 -6.12 -6.15
CA LEU A 122 7.26 -6.17 -6.50
C LEU A 122 6.40 -6.67 -5.34
N ASP A 123 6.92 -7.60 -4.55
CA ASP A 123 6.21 -8.27 -3.44
C ASP A 123 6.43 -7.57 -2.09
N SER A 124 6.81 -6.30 -2.11
CA SER A 124 7.02 -5.53 -0.88
C SER A 124 5.72 -4.91 -0.38
N THR A 125 5.59 -4.77 0.93
CA THR A 125 4.46 -4.07 1.54
C THR A 125 4.41 -2.58 1.15
N VAL A 126 5.54 -1.96 0.77
CA VAL A 126 5.60 -0.56 0.29
C VAL A 126 5.07 -0.42 -1.14
N THR A 127 5.39 -1.40 -2.01
CA THR A 127 4.91 -1.42 -3.39
C THR A 127 3.41 -1.67 -3.45
N CYS A 128 2.88 -2.46 -2.50
CA CYS A 128 1.45 -2.76 -2.38
C CYS A 128 0.57 -1.54 -2.18
N ASP A 129 1.03 -0.51 -1.48
CA ASP A 129 0.25 0.73 -1.28
C ASP A 129 -0.08 1.36 -2.65
N GLY A 130 0.86 1.34 -3.59
CA GLY A 130 0.65 1.77 -4.97
C GLY A 130 -0.37 0.91 -5.73
N TYR A 131 -0.31 -0.41 -5.58
CA TYR A 131 -1.30 -1.31 -6.21
C TYR A 131 -2.70 -1.12 -5.64
N PHE A 132 -2.81 -0.88 -4.33
CA PHE A 132 -4.07 -0.58 -3.67
C PHE A 132 -4.68 0.72 -4.20
N PHE A 133 -3.92 1.82 -4.22
CA PHE A 133 -4.41 3.09 -4.78
C PHE A 133 -4.81 2.97 -6.26
N MET A 134 -4.06 2.18 -7.04
CA MET A 134 -4.42 1.91 -8.44
C MET A 134 -5.72 1.12 -8.56
N ALA A 135 -5.94 0.15 -7.67
CA ALA A 135 -7.16 -0.66 -7.65
C ALA A 135 -8.40 0.18 -7.35
N ASP A 136 -8.32 1.11 -6.39
CA ASP A 136 -9.39 2.06 -6.04
C ASP A 136 -9.79 2.94 -7.24
N VAL A 137 -8.80 3.46 -7.96
CA VAL A 137 -9.03 4.23 -9.19
C VAL A 137 -9.76 3.39 -10.23
N PHE A 138 -9.38 2.13 -10.42
CA PHE A 138 -10.05 1.23 -11.36
C PHE A 138 -11.43 0.76 -10.91
N ALA A 139 -11.65 0.63 -9.59
CA ALA A 139 -12.96 0.30 -9.01
C ALA A 139 -13.98 1.37 -9.40
N LYS A 140 -13.60 2.64 -9.25
CA LYS A 140 -14.46 3.79 -9.64
C LYS A 140 -14.71 3.89 -11.13
N GLN A 141 -13.78 3.40 -11.96
CA GLN A 141 -13.98 3.28 -13.41
C GLN A 141 -14.86 2.08 -13.81
N GLY A 142 -15.30 1.26 -12.86
CA GLY A 142 -16.05 0.03 -13.13
C GLY A 142 -15.21 -1.08 -13.78
N LYS A 143 -13.86 -0.98 -13.76
CA LYS A 143 -12.95 -1.97 -14.34
C LYS A 143 -12.66 -3.12 -13.37
N MET A 144 -13.72 -3.87 -13.06
CA MET A 144 -13.75 -4.86 -11.97
C MET A 144 -12.72 -5.99 -12.13
N SER A 145 -12.34 -6.38 -13.35
CA SER A 145 -11.32 -7.41 -13.56
C SER A 145 -9.92 -6.94 -13.14
N ILE A 146 -9.58 -5.69 -13.45
CA ILE A 146 -8.29 -5.09 -13.10
C ILE A 146 -8.24 -4.84 -11.60
N THR A 147 -9.31 -4.28 -11.03
CA THR A 147 -9.42 -4.06 -9.58
C THR A 147 -9.21 -5.35 -8.79
N ARG A 148 -9.91 -6.44 -9.15
CA ARG A 148 -9.72 -7.73 -8.48
C ARG A 148 -8.30 -8.26 -8.62
N SER A 149 -7.68 -8.14 -9.78
CA SER A 149 -6.30 -8.56 -9.99
C SER A 149 -5.32 -7.80 -9.09
N LEU A 150 -5.48 -6.48 -8.96
CA LEU A 150 -4.63 -5.63 -8.12
C LEU A 150 -4.87 -5.90 -6.63
N TYR A 151 -6.13 -5.96 -6.18
CA TYR A 151 -6.46 -6.33 -4.81
C TYR A 151 -6.00 -7.76 -4.45
N SER A 152 -6.03 -8.70 -5.38
CA SER A 152 -5.48 -10.05 -5.16
C SER A 152 -3.97 -10.00 -4.92
N ALA A 153 -3.23 -9.22 -5.70
CA ALA A 153 -1.80 -9.00 -5.48
C ALA A 153 -1.52 -8.38 -4.10
N VAL A 154 -2.26 -7.33 -3.73
CA VAL A 154 -2.14 -6.69 -2.41
C VAL A 154 -2.42 -7.69 -1.29
N ALA A 155 -3.51 -8.46 -1.38
CA ALA A 155 -3.86 -9.47 -0.37
C ALA A 155 -2.79 -10.54 -0.22
N HIS A 156 -2.20 -10.99 -1.33
CA HIS A 156 -1.16 -12.02 -1.31
C HIS A 156 0.12 -11.52 -0.62
N THR A 157 0.59 -10.32 -0.97
CA THR A 157 1.76 -9.72 -0.33
C THR A 157 1.57 -9.54 1.17
N TRP A 158 0.39 -9.03 1.59
CA TRP A 158 0.04 -8.92 3.00
C TRP A 158 -0.02 -10.28 3.70
N HIS A 159 -0.59 -11.29 3.05
CA HIS A 159 -0.63 -12.64 3.59
C HIS A 159 0.78 -13.20 3.83
N CYS A 160 1.69 -13.09 2.86
CA CYS A 160 3.08 -13.50 3.00
C CYS A 160 3.76 -12.78 4.18
N HIS A 161 3.68 -11.45 4.21
CA HIS A 161 4.29 -10.64 5.25
C HIS A 161 3.76 -10.97 6.65
N LEU A 162 2.44 -11.06 6.81
CA LEU A 162 1.81 -11.38 8.09
C LEU A 162 2.11 -12.82 8.54
N THR A 163 2.25 -13.76 7.61
CA THR A 163 2.65 -15.14 7.93
C THR A 163 4.06 -15.18 8.49
N GLU A 164 5.01 -14.45 7.90
CA GLU A 164 6.39 -14.34 8.41
C GLU A 164 6.43 -13.70 9.81
N LEU A 165 5.67 -12.63 10.02
CA LEU A 165 5.56 -11.97 11.32
C LEU A 165 4.94 -12.90 12.37
N LEU A 166 3.86 -13.60 12.01
CA LEU A 166 3.20 -14.56 12.88
C LEU A 166 4.14 -15.70 13.28
N HIS A 167 4.90 -16.25 12.32
CA HIS A 167 5.87 -17.29 12.59
C HIS A 167 6.94 -16.83 13.58
N THR A 168 7.49 -15.62 13.37
CA THR A 168 8.46 -14.99 14.27
C THR A 168 7.87 -14.78 15.67
N HIS A 169 6.64 -14.31 15.75
CA HIS A 169 5.95 -14.06 17.02
C HIS A 169 5.68 -15.36 17.80
N VAL A 170 5.27 -16.43 17.12
CA VAL A 170 5.07 -17.76 17.72
C VAL A 170 6.38 -18.35 18.21
N GLN A 171 7.48 -18.19 17.45
CA GLN A 171 8.82 -18.63 17.89
C GLN A 171 9.30 -17.86 19.13
N PHE A 172 9.04 -16.55 19.20
CA PHE A 172 9.35 -15.73 20.37
C PHE A 172 8.63 -16.24 21.64
N PHE A 173 7.33 -16.57 21.54
CA PHE A 173 6.61 -17.17 22.67
C PHE A 173 7.19 -18.50 23.14
N GLN A 174 7.83 -19.25 22.25
CA GLN A 174 8.45 -20.53 22.58
C GLN A 174 9.86 -20.39 23.16
N ASN A 175 10.55 -19.26 22.93
CA ASN A 175 11.94 -19.06 23.37
C ASN A 175 12.23 -17.59 23.76
N PRO A 176 12.00 -17.19 25.02
CA PRO A 176 12.00 -15.78 25.44
C PRO A 176 13.38 -15.12 25.63
N ASP A 177 14.50 -15.85 25.44
CA ASP A 177 15.86 -15.34 25.68
C ASP A 177 16.44 -14.49 24.53
N GLU A 178 15.77 -14.43 23.36
CA GLU A 178 16.23 -13.65 22.20
C GLU A 178 15.44 -12.34 22.09
N LEU A 179 16.00 -11.28 22.70
CA LEU A 179 15.42 -9.96 22.80
C LEU A 179 15.45 -9.20 21.45
N LEU A 180 14.53 -9.56 20.55
CA LEU A 180 14.02 -8.64 19.53
C LEU A 180 12.49 -8.67 19.60
N GLU A 181 11.89 -7.67 20.24
CA GLU A 181 10.52 -7.31 19.87
C GLU A 181 10.52 -7.14 18.35
N PRO A 182 9.62 -7.82 17.60
CA PRO A 182 9.41 -7.50 16.20
C PRO A 182 9.03 -6.02 16.17
N SER A 183 9.98 -5.16 15.80
CA SER A 183 9.79 -3.72 15.67
C SER A 183 8.89 -3.50 14.46
N TYR A 184 7.61 -3.78 14.66
CA TYR A 184 6.59 -3.69 13.66
C TYR A 184 5.92 -2.33 13.84
N ASP A 185 6.24 -1.40 12.94
CA ASP A 185 5.78 -0.02 13.00
C ASP A 185 4.25 0.06 13.13
N LYS A 186 3.79 0.75 14.17
CA LYS A 186 2.37 0.94 14.46
C LYS A 186 1.66 1.72 13.35
N GLY A 187 2.39 2.58 12.61
CA GLY A 187 1.85 3.31 11.46
C GLY A 187 1.43 2.37 10.33
N ARG A 188 2.31 1.43 9.96
CA ARG A 188 2.05 0.45 8.90
C ARG A 188 0.89 -0.50 9.20
N ARG A 189 0.63 -0.79 10.48
CA ARG A 189 -0.51 -1.61 10.90
C ARG A 189 -1.86 -0.99 10.60
N ALA A 190 -2.02 0.28 10.95
CA ALA A 190 -3.27 1.00 10.72
C ALA A 190 -3.59 1.08 9.22
N GLU A 191 -2.58 1.33 8.40
CA GLU A 191 -2.69 1.32 6.94
C GLU A 191 -3.08 -0.06 6.39
N GLY A 192 -2.43 -1.13 6.86
CA GLY A 192 -2.79 -2.50 6.49
C GLY A 192 -4.22 -2.89 6.86
N ASP A 193 -4.68 -2.55 8.06
CA ASP A 193 -6.06 -2.79 8.50
C ASP A 193 -7.08 -2.06 7.60
N GLU A 194 -6.81 -0.79 7.29
CA GLU A 194 -7.67 0.04 6.45
C GLU A 194 -7.79 -0.51 5.02
N MET A 195 -6.67 -0.86 4.40
CA MET A 195 -6.66 -1.45 3.06
C MET A 195 -7.40 -2.78 3.01
N LEU A 196 -7.08 -3.69 3.93
CA LEU A 196 -7.69 -5.02 3.97
C LEU A 196 -9.20 -4.95 4.25
N ARG A 197 -9.66 -4.02 5.10
CA ARG A 197 -11.10 -3.77 5.29
C ARG A 197 -11.77 -3.26 4.04
N THR A 198 -11.17 -2.28 3.38
CA THR A 198 -11.70 -1.73 2.11
C THR A 198 -11.85 -2.84 1.06
N MET A 199 -10.86 -3.71 0.95
CA MET A 199 -10.90 -4.87 0.04
C MET A 199 -11.98 -5.89 0.43
N LEU A 200 -12.17 -6.14 1.73
CA LEU A 200 -13.20 -7.04 2.22
C LEU A 200 -14.61 -6.49 1.93
N GLU A 201 -14.84 -5.20 2.21
CA GLU A 201 -16.10 -4.51 1.90
C GLU A 201 -16.38 -4.52 0.40
N PHE A 202 -15.37 -4.22 -0.42
CA PHE A 202 -15.47 -4.30 -1.87
C PHE A 202 -15.92 -5.69 -2.35
N GLU A 203 -15.34 -6.78 -1.83
CA GLU A 203 -15.75 -8.14 -2.22
C GLU A 203 -17.15 -8.52 -1.69
N GLN A 204 -17.57 -7.95 -0.57
CA GLN A 204 -18.88 -8.24 0.03
C GLN A 204 -20.04 -7.53 -0.67
N ASP A 205 -19.83 -6.29 -1.11
CA ASP A 205 -20.84 -5.45 -1.77
C ASP A 205 -21.02 -5.79 -3.25
N ASN A 206 -20.05 -6.48 -3.85
CA ASN A 206 -20.10 -6.84 -5.26
C ASN A 206 -21.01 -8.04 -5.55
N SER A 207 -21.73 -7.97 -6.69
CA SER A 207 -22.66 -9.03 -7.11
C SER A 207 -21.96 -10.37 -7.44
N ARG A 208 -20.67 -10.32 -7.80
CA ARG A 208 -19.85 -11.50 -8.06
C ARG A 208 -18.80 -11.63 -6.97
N LYS A 209 -19.15 -12.40 -5.94
CA LYS A 209 -18.30 -12.69 -4.78
C LYS A 209 -17.28 -13.76 -5.14
N GLU A 210 -16.03 -13.55 -4.77
CA GLU A 210 -14.97 -14.55 -4.91
C GLU A 210 -14.60 -15.09 -3.51
N PRO A 211 -15.10 -16.29 -3.13
CA PRO A 211 -14.86 -16.83 -1.79
C PRO A 211 -13.38 -16.97 -1.45
N ALA A 212 -12.53 -17.21 -2.45
CA ALA A 212 -11.08 -17.28 -2.29
C ALA A 212 -10.46 -15.96 -1.84
N GLN A 213 -10.85 -14.85 -2.48
CA GLN A 213 -10.38 -13.53 -2.12
C GLN A 213 -10.90 -13.13 -0.73
N ILE A 214 -12.18 -13.40 -0.43
CA ILE A 214 -12.78 -13.14 0.89
C ILE A 214 -12.05 -13.90 1.99
N ALA A 215 -11.78 -15.21 1.78
CA ALA A 215 -11.07 -16.03 2.75
C ALA A 215 -9.65 -15.51 3.00
N LEU A 216 -8.93 -15.15 1.94
CA LEU A 216 -7.56 -14.64 2.02
C LEU A 216 -7.50 -13.30 2.79
N VAL A 217 -8.33 -12.33 2.42
CA VAL A 217 -8.36 -10.99 3.04
C VAL A 217 -8.81 -11.09 4.50
N ALA A 218 -9.85 -11.88 4.80
CA ALA A 218 -10.30 -12.08 6.16
C ALA A 218 -9.24 -12.82 7.01
N HIS A 219 -8.48 -13.75 6.44
CA HIS A 219 -7.36 -14.40 7.13
C HIS A 219 -6.24 -13.41 7.44
N CYS A 220 -5.92 -12.48 6.51
CA CYS A 220 -4.95 -11.42 6.76
C CYS A 220 -5.38 -10.51 7.93
N LEU A 221 -6.64 -10.08 7.95
CA LEU A 221 -7.19 -9.30 9.07
C LEU A 221 -7.12 -10.07 10.39
N ALA A 222 -7.42 -11.37 10.38
CA ALA A 222 -7.32 -12.20 11.58
C ALA A 222 -5.89 -12.27 12.13
N MET A 223 -4.89 -12.46 11.26
CA MET A 223 -3.47 -12.46 11.65
C MET A 223 -3.02 -11.09 12.19
N LEU A 224 -3.43 -10.00 11.53
CA LEU A 224 -3.10 -8.64 11.95
C LEU A 224 -3.65 -8.34 13.36
N TRP A 225 -4.94 -8.60 13.59
CA TRP A 225 -5.57 -8.35 14.89
C TRP A 225 -5.05 -9.26 16.00
N PHE A 226 -4.61 -10.48 15.66
CA PHE A 226 -3.91 -11.36 16.61
C PHE A 226 -2.55 -10.78 17.02
N LEU A 227 -1.75 -10.30 16.06
CA LEU A 227 -0.47 -9.63 16.31
C LEU A 227 -0.62 -8.30 17.09
N GLU A 228 -1.80 -7.70 17.08
CA GLU A 228 -2.15 -6.55 17.93
C GLU A 228 -2.61 -6.93 19.34
N GLY A 229 -2.89 -8.21 19.60
CA GLY A 229 -3.38 -8.71 20.88
C GLY A 229 -4.90 -8.65 21.07
N ASP A 230 -5.67 -8.22 20.05
CA ASP A 230 -7.14 -8.22 20.09
C ASP A 230 -7.69 -9.56 19.61
N ASN A 231 -7.69 -10.53 20.53
CA ASN A 231 -8.16 -11.89 20.26
C ASN A 231 -9.63 -11.95 19.82
N LEU A 232 -10.47 -11.01 20.23
CA LEU A 232 -11.89 -11.00 19.87
C LEU A 232 -12.08 -10.66 18.39
N LYS A 233 -11.39 -9.63 17.90
CA LYS A 233 -11.40 -9.29 16.47
C LYS A 233 -10.72 -10.34 15.62
N ALA A 234 -9.61 -10.92 16.10
CA ALA A 234 -8.94 -12.02 15.42
C ALA A 234 -9.88 -13.21 15.19
N LEU A 235 -10.68 -13.59 16.21
CA LEU A 235 -11.70 -14.64 16.08
C LEU A 235 -12.84 -14.24 15.12
N GLY A 236 -13.30 -12.99 15.16
CA GLY A 236 -14.36 -12.51 14.28
C GLY A 236 -13.98 -12.58 12.80
N PHE A 237 -12.81 -12.06 12.45
CA PHE A 237 -12.29 -12.15 11.07
C PHE A 237 -11.90 -13.58 10.70
N GLY A 238 -11.32 -14.35 11.62
CA GLY A 238 -10.98 -15.76 11.39
C GLY A 238 -12.20 -16.64 11.15
N GLY A 239 -13.33 -16.37 11.82
CA GLY A 239 -14.62 -17.03 11.55
C GLY A 239 -15.16 -16.71 10.15
N THR A 240 -15.04 -15.44 9.73
CA THR A 240 -15.40 -15.02 8.37
C THR A 240 -14.52 -15.71 7.32
N ALA A 241 -13.22 -15.80 7.57
CA ALA A 241 -12.27 -16.49 6.71
C ALA A 241 -12.60 -17.99 6.60
N LEU A 242 -12.94 -18.63 7.72
CA LEU A 242 -13.30 -20.06 7.76
C LEU A 242 -14.60 -20.35 7.01
N GLN A 243 -15.61 -19.47 7.13
CA GLN A 243 -16.86 -19.61 6.39
C GLN A 243 -16.62 -19.51 4.88
N ALA A 244 -15.80 -18.55 4.45
CA ALA A 244 -15.45 -18.39 3.05
C ALA A 244 -14.58 -19.54 2.54
N SER A 245 -13.67 -20.07 3.35
CA SER A 245 -12.75 -21.14 2.94
C SER A 245 -13.44 -22.48 2.70
N GLN A 246 -14.55 -22.76 3.40
CA GLN A 246 -15.39 -23.94 3.16
C GLN A 246 -15.97 -24.03 1.75
N LEU A 247 -16.08 -22.88 1.05
CA LEU A 247 -16.58 -22.81 -0.32
C LEU A 247 -15.48 -22.99 -1.38
N ILE A 248 -14.21 -23.12 -0.96
CA ILE A 248 -13.04 -23.20 -1.84
C ILE A 248 -12.49 -24.64 -1.85
N PRO A 249 -12.00 -25.15 -2.99
CA PRO A 249 -11.27 -26.43 -3.03
C PRO A 249 -9.89 -26.41 -2.34
N ASN A 250 -9.34 -25.23 -1.98
CA ASN A 250 -7.99 -25.09 -1.43
C ASN A 250 -7.96 -25.48 0.07
N ARG A 251 -7.28 -26.59 0.37
CA ARG A 251 -7.15 -27.10 1.73
C ARG A 251 -6.10 -26.37 2.55
N ASP A 252 -5.04 -25.85 1.93
CA ASP A 252 -3.89 -25.28 2.63
C ASP A 252 -4.26 -24.01 3.40
N LEU A 253 -5.01 -23.10 2.75
CA LEU A 253 -5.51 -21.89 3.41
C LEU A 253 -6.48 -22.22 4.55
N THR A 254 -7.30 -23.26 4.38
CA THR A 254 -8.27 -23.68 5.39
C THR A 254 -7.58 -24.21 6.65
N GLU A 255 -6.50 -24.99 6.49
CA GLU A 255 -5.71 -25.47 7.63
C GLU A 255 -4.96 -24.33 8.33
N ALA A 256 -4.41 -23.36 7.58
CA ALA A 256 -3.77 -22.19 8.16
C ALA A 256 -4.74 -21.37 9.03
N ILE A 257 -5.97 -21.13 8.54
CA ILE A 257 -7.03 -20.44 9.30
C ILE A 257 -7.38 -21.21 10.58
N ARG A 258 -7.52 -22.53 10.51
CA ARG A 258 -7.82 -23.36 11.69
C ARG A 258 -6.68 -23.32 12.70
N GLY A 259 -5.44 -23.38 12.25
CA GLY A 259 -4.26 -23.29 13.12
C GLY A 259 -4.23 -21.98 13.89
N LEU A 260 -4.47 -20.85 13.21
CA LEU A 260 -4.55 -19.54 13.86
C LEU A 260 -5.69 -19.48 14.89
N LEU A 261 -6.89 -19.96 14.54
CA LEU A 261 -8.04 -19.95 15.46
C LEU A 261 -7.79 -20.79 16.71
N GLN A 262 -7.15 -21.95 16.58
CA GLN A 262 -6.77 -22.80 17.72
C GLN A 262 -5.74 -22.10 18.62
N LEU A 263 -4.76 -21.42 18.03
CA LEU A 263 -3.76 -20.65 18.77
C LEU A 263 -4.43 -19.54 19.60
N VAL A 264 -5.31 -18.75 18.99
CA VAL A 264 -6.05 -17.68 19.67
C VAL A 264 -6.88 -18.23 20.85
N GLN A 265 -7.55 -19.36 20.66
CA GLN A 265 -8.35 -20.02 21.70
C GLN A 265 -7.49 -20.56 22.85
N SER A 266 -6.32 -21.12 22.55
CA SER A 266 -5.39 -21.63 23.57
C SER A 266 -4.86 -20.51 24.48
N LEU A 267 -4.65 -19.31 23.94
CA LEU A 267 -4.17 -18.16 24.71
C LEU A 267 -5.25 -17.51 25.58
N GLN A 268 -6.54 -17.65 25.22
CA GLN A 268 -7.66 -17.22 26.05
C GLN A 268 -7.92 -18.12 27.27
N THR A 269 -7.43 -19.36 27.25
CA THR A 269 -7.67 -20.36 28.31
C THR A 269 -6.53 -20.44 29.34
N GLY A 270 -5.63 -19.45 29.38
CA GLY A 270 -4.63 -19.30 30.45
C GLY A 270 -5.28 -19.25 31.85
N PRO A 271 -4.60 -19.76 32.90
CA PRO A 271 -5.24 -20.05 34.19
C PRO A 271 -5.81 -18.78 34.83
N PRO A 272 -6.96 -18.87 35.54
CA PRO A 272 -7.54 -17.74 36.26
C PRO A 272 -6.54 -17.20 37.29
N PRO A 273 -6.54 -15.88 37.59
CA PRO A 273 -5.72 -15.32 38.67
C PRO A 273 -6.02 -16.09 39.95
N GLY A 274 -4.95 -16.66 40.50
CA GLY A 274 -4.99 -17.67 41.55
C GLY A 274 -5.86 -17.27 42.73
N SER A 275 -6.72 -18.20 43.13
CA SER A 275 -7.15 -18.32 44.51
C SER A 275 -5.97 -18.92 45.29
N GLY A 276 -5.31 -18.11 46.11
CA GLY A 276 -4.22 -18.50 47.00
C GLY A 276 -3.95 -17.39 47.99
#